data_AF-A0A4R1F475-F1
#
_entry.id   AF-A0A4R1F475-F1
#
_cell.length_a   1.000
_cell.length_b   1.000
_cell.length_c   1.000
_cell.angle_alpha   90.00
_cell.angle_beta   90.00
_cell.angle_gamma   90.00
#
_symmetry.space_group_name_H-M   'P 1'
#
loop_
_entity.id
_entity.type
_entity.pdbx_description
1 polymer ?
#
loop_
_entity_poly.entity_id
_entity_poly.type
_entity_poly.pdbx_seq_one_letter_code
_entity_poly.pdbx_strand_id
1 'polypeptide(L)'
;MNFKNTLLIGALSGFIVGVLFIYVQPLFGMSPLTDRHAAAYTQLSNIGPSIALIVAWTAHLLVSIGYGIATGLALFISKDLLSFGIFIAALGWITTVIAGPANQLIVRVVTRDGFPSLNGLPPLNFNLDAKLLLHLIFFLAIGVFLLGYSYLGKHKADSLRQSA
;
A
#
# COMPACT_ATOMS: atom_id res chain seq x y z
N MET A 1 20.36 2.53 10.56
CA MET A 1 19.15 1.87 11.10
C MET A 1 19.25 0.38 10.79
N ASN A 2 18.91 -0.51 11.72
CA ASN A 2 18.90 -1.94 11.43
C ASN A 2 17.77 -2.26 10.43
N PHE A 3 18.05 -3.13 9.46
CA PHE A 3 17.10 -3.63 8.46
C PHE A 3 15.74 -4.02 9.05
N LYS A 4 15.73 -4.77 10.15
CA LYS A 4 14.49 -5.22 10.81
C LYS A 4 13.61 -4.06 11.24
N ASN A 5 14.21 -3.01 11.82
CA ASN A 5 13.48 -1.82 12.26
C ASN A 5 12.93 -1.05 11.07
N THR A 6 13.68 -0.94 9.96
CA THR A 6 13.20 -0.31 8.72
C THR A 6 11.97 -1.02 8.18
N LEU A 7 11.97 -2.35 8.13
CA LEU A 7 10.82 -3.10 7.65
C LEU A 7 9.62 -2.99 8.59
N LEU A 8 9.83 -3.07 9.91
CA LEU A 8 8.77 -2.95 10.90
C LEU A 8 8.11 -1.56 10.84
N ILE A 9 8.91 -0.50 10.85
CA ILE A 9 8.37 0.86 10.72
C ILE A 9 7.72 1.06 9.35
N GLY A 10 8.27 0.45 8.29
CA GLY A 10 7.63 0.41 6.97
C GLY A 10 6.24 -0.19 7.03
N ALA A 11 6.09 -1.39 7.61
CA ALA A 11 4.81 -2.07 7.81
C ALA A 11 3.81 -1.21 8.59
N LEU A 12 4.22 -0.62 9.71
CA LEU A 12 3.38 0.27 10.52
C LEU A 12 2.96 1.53 9.76
N SER A 13 3.88 2.13 9.01
CA SER A 13 3.60 3.29 8.17
C SER A 13 2.60 2.92 7.08
N GLY A 14 2.77 1.76 6.44
CA GLY A 14 1.84 1.21 5.47
C GLY A 14 0.43 1.04 6.04
N PHE A 15 0.30 0.48 7.25
CA PHE A 15 -0.97 0.37 7.94
C PHE A 15 -1.63 1.73 8.18
N ILE A 16 -0.90 2.69 8.75
CA ILE A 16 -1.42 4.04 9.07
C ILE A 16 -1.85 4.77 7.79
N VAL A 17 -0.98 4.82 6.78
CA VAL A 17 -1.28 5.45 5.50
C VAL A 17 -2.43 4.73 4.80
N GLY A 18 -2.51 3.40 4.91
CA GLY A 18 -3.63 2.56 4.47
C GLY A 18 -4.97 3.06 4.98
N VAL A 19 -5.08 3.29 6.30
CA VAL A 19 -6.30 3.83 6.92
C VAL A 19 -6.61 5.23 6.39
N LEU A 20 -5.64 6.14 6.41
CA LEU A 20 -5.83 7.54 5.99
C LEU A 20 -6.25 7.64 4.53
N PHE A 21 -5.70 6.78 3.67
CA PHE A 21 -5.93 6.79 2.24
C PHE A 21 -7.37 6.49 1.86
N ILE A 22 -8.08 5.67 2.63
CA ILE A 22 -9.51 5.41 2.41
C ILE A 22 -10.34 6.71 2.47
N TYR A 23 -9.99 7.61 3.39
CA TYR A 23 -10.66 8.91 3.52
C TYR A 23 -10.22 9.93 2.46
N VAL A 24 -9.07 9.72 1.83
CA VAL A 24 -8.54 10.60 0.77
C VAL A 24 -9.11 10.26 -0.61
N GLN A 25 -9.46 8.99 -0.88
CA GLN A 25 -9.98 8.55 -2.19
C GLN A 25 -11.18 9.36 -2.72
N PRO A 26 -12.18 9.75 -1.90
CA PRO A 26 -13.30 10.58 -2.35
C PRO A 26 -12.88 11.94 -2.95
N LEU A 27 -11.76 12.51 -2.50
CA LEU A 27 -11.23 13.77 -3.03
C LEU A 27 -10.78 13.65 -4.49
N PHE A 28 -10.62 12.42 -4.99
CA PHE A 28 -10.26 12.09 -6.37
C PHE A 28 -11.46 11.56 -7.17
N GLY A 29 -12.69 11.76 -6.68
CA GLY A 29 -13.91 11.31 -7.35
C GLY A 29 -14.13 9.79 -7.29
N MET A 30 -13.47 9.10 -6.35
CA MET A 30 -13.60 7.65 -6.18
C MET A 30 -14.26 7.31 -4.84
N SER A 31 -15.25 6.42 -4.87
CA SER A 31 -15.76 5.82 -3.65
C SER A 31 -14.66 5.02 -2.92
N PRO A 32 -14.68 4.95 -1.58
CA PRO A 32 -13.75 4.14 -0.80
C PRO A 32 -13.58 2.72 -1.36
N LEU A 33 -12.33 2.27 -1.46
CA LEU A 33 -12.01 0.94 -1.98
C LEU A 33 -12.64 -0.17 -1.12
N THR A 34 -12.70 0.05 0.20
CA THR A 34 -13.34 -0.86 1.15
C THR A 34 -14.83 -1.04 0.85
N ASP A 35 -15.52 0.05 0.51
CA ASP A 35 -16.96 -0.01 0.20
C ASP A 35 -17.21 -0.70 -1.14
N ARG A 36 -16.36 -0.41 -2.15
CA ARG A 36 -16.43 -1.09 -3.46
C ARG A 36 -16.20 -2.59 -3.35
N HIS A 37 -15.20 -3.00 -2.55
CA HIS A 37 -14.93 -4.40 -2.32
C HIS A 37 -16.01 -5.08 -1.49
N ALA A 38 -16.52 -4.43 -0.43
CA ALA A 38 -17.62 -4.96 0.35
C ALA A 38 -18.86 -5.19 -0.52
N ALA A 39 -19.23 -4.22 -1.36
CA ALA A 39 -20.31 -4.36 -2.32
C ALA A 39 -20.09 -5.56 -3.26
N ALA A 40 -18.89 -5.68 -3.84
CA ALA A 40 -18.56 -6.82 -4.69
C ALA A 40 -18.67 -8.16 -3.96
N TYR A 41 -18.20 -8.25 -2.71
CA TYR A 41 -18.27 -9.49 -1.94
C TYR A 41 -19.72 -9.86 -1.60
N THR A 42 -20.56 -8.90 -1.22
CA THR A 42 -21.99 -9.17 -0.95
C THR A 42 -22.75 -9.63 -2.19
N GLN A 43 -22.35 -9.20 -3.39
CA GLN A 43 -22.98 -9.60 -4.65
C GLN A 43 -22.50 -10.97 -5.14
N LEU A 44 -21.23 -11.29 -4.90
CA LEU A 44 -20.57 -12.47 -5.48
C LEU A 44 -20.45 -13.64 -4.51
N SER A 45 -20.74 -13.42 -3.23
CA SER A 45 -20.74 -14.45 -2.19
C SER A 45 -21.92 -14.23 -1.24
N ASN A 46 -22.33 -15.28 -0.54
CA ASN A 46 -23.47 -15.23 0.38
C ASN A 46 -23.09 -14.64 1.76
N ILE A 47 -22.11 -13.71 1.80
CA ILE A 47 -21.63 -13.10 3.03
C ILE A 47 -22.45 -11.84 3.36
N GLY A 48 -22.78 -11.66 4.64
CA GLY A 48 -23.52 -10.49 5.09
C GLY A 48 -22.72 -9.18 4.94
N PRO A 49 -23.39 -8.02 4.81
CA PRO A 49 -22.74 -6.73 4.59
C PRO A 49 -21.64 -6.37 5.61
N SER A 50 -21.87 -6.64 6.90
CA SER A 50 -20.88 -6.36 7.94
C SER A 50 -19.60 -7.19 7.79
N ILE A 51 -19.75 -8.47 7.44
CA ILE A 51 -18.61 -9.37 7.20
C ILE A 51 -17.87 -8.94 5.95
N ALA A 52 -18.59 -8.61 4.87
CA ALA A 52 -17.99 -8.10 3.63
C ALA A 52 -17.12 -6.86 3.88
N LEU A 53 -17.60 -5.92 4.71
CA LEU A 53 -16.84 -4.73 5.06
C LEU A 53 -15.58 -5.06 5.86
N ILE A 54 -15.67 -5.94 6.86
CA ILE A 54 -14.51 -6.38 7.65
C ILE A 54 -13.46 -7.03 6.74
N VAL A 55 -13.88 -7.91 5.84
CA VAL A 55 -12.97 -8.58 4.89
C VAL A 55 -12.34 -7.56 3.93
N ALA A 56 -13.11 -6.58 3.44
CA ALA A 56 -12.60 -5.55 2.55
C ALA A 56 -11.54 -4.67 3.23
N TRP A 57 -11.78 -4.24 4.46
CA TRP A 57 -10.79 -3.54 5.28
C TRP A 57 -9.56 -4.40 5.55
N THR A 58 -9.74 -5.68 5.86
CA THR A 58 -8.63 -6.60 6.14
C THR A 58 -7.74 -6.75 4.90
N ALA A 59 -8.32 -7.01 3.73
CA ALA A 59 -7.56 -7.10 2.48
C ALA A 59 -6.81 -5.80 2.17
N HIS A 60 -7.48 -4.66 2.29
CA HIS A 60 -6.88 -3.34 2.07
C HIS A 60 -5.68 -3.07 3.00
N LEU A 61 -5.83 -3.35 4.30
CA LEU A 61 -4.77 -3.11 5.28
C LEU A 61 -3.59 -4.07 5.10
N LEU A 62 -3.83 -5.33 4.74
CA LEU A 62 -2.76 -6.30 4.44
C LEU A 62 -1.93 -5.86 3.23
N VAL A 63 -2.58 -5.42 2.15
CA VAL A 63 -1.90 -4.86 0.97
C VAL A 63 -1.12 -3.60 1.36
N SER A 64 -1.71 -2.72 2.17
CA SER A 64 -1.08 -1.50 2.64
C SER A 64 0.18 -1.77 3.49
N ILE A 65 0.15 -2.77 4.37
CA ILE A 65 1.33 -3.26 5.10
C ILE A 65 2.40 -3.75 4.13
N GLY A 66 2.02 -4.55 3.12
CA GLY A 66 2.93 -5.01 2.07
C GLY A 66 3.61 -3.85 1.32
N TYR A 67 2.86 -2.81 0.98
CA TYR A 67 3.40 -1.59 0.37
C TYR A 67 4.37 -0.86 1.31
N GLY A 68 4.05 -0.80 2.60
CA GLY A 68 4.94 -0.29 3.64
C GLY A 68 6.27 -1.03 3.72
N ILE A 69 6.23 -2.37 3.71
CA ILE A 69 7.41 -3.24 3.69
C ILE A 69 8.24 -3.00 2.42
N ALA A 70 7.58 -2.96 1.25
CA ALA A 70 8.26 -2.71 -0.03
C ALA A 70 8.96 -1.34 -0.06
N THR A 71 8.33 -0.31 0.51
CA THR A 71 8.92 1.03 0.68
C THR A 71 10.11 1.00 1.64
N GLY A 72 10.00 0.27 2.74
CA GLY A 72 11.11 0.06 3.68
C GLY A 72 12.30 -0.65 3.04
N LEU A 73 12.03 -1.67 2.22
CA LEU A 73 13.06 -2.36 1.43
C LEU A 73 13.70 -1.42 0.41
N ALA A 74 12.90 -0.64 -0.31
CA ALA A 74 13.39 0.36 -1.25
C ALA A 74 14.34 1.35 -0.56
N LEU A 75 13.97 1.88 0.61
CA LEU A 75 14.85 2.77 1.39
C LEU A 75 16.15 2.07 1.77
N PHE A 76 16.08 0.81 2.19
CA PHE A 76 17.25 0.06 2.64
C PHE A 76 18.28 -0.22 1.53
N ILE A 77 17.81 -0.56 0.32
CA ILE A 77 18.69 -0.86 -0.82
C ILE A 77 19.15 0.39 -1.59
N SER A 78 18.52 1.54 -1.34
CA SER A 78 18.86 2.79 -2.02
C SER A 78 20.20 3.33 -1.55
N LYS A 79 21.02 3.78 -2.51
CA LYS A 79 22.33 4.40 -2.22
C LYS A 79 22.22 5.88 -1.87
N ASP A 80 21.20 6.53 -2.41
CA ASP A 80 20.93 7.96 -2.27
C ASP A 80 19.42 8.25 -2.39
N LEU A 81 19.05 9.52 -2.18
CA LEU A 81 17.65 9.96 -2.26
C LEU A 81 17.05 9.84 -3.67
N LEU A 82 17.87 9.98 -4.72
CA LEU A 82 17.40 9.87 -6.10
C LEU A 82 16.99 8.43 -6.41
N SER A 83 17.86 7.47 -6.08
CA SER A 83 17.61 6.03 -6.21
C SER A 83 16.35 5.64 -5.43
N PHE A 84 16.18 6.19 -4.22
CA PHE A 84 14.97 5.96 -3.43
C PHE A 84 13.72 6.53 -4.12
N GLY A 85 13.79 7.77 -4.60
CA GLY A 85 12.69 8.40 -5.35
C GLY A 85 12.29 7.60 -6.60
N ILE A 86 13.26 7.06 -7.33
CA ILE A 86 13.01 6.18 -8.49
C ILE A 86 12.27 4.91 -8.06
N PHE A 87 12.69 4.26 -6.97
CA PHE A 87 11.97 3.07 -6.48
C PHE A 87 10.55 3.41 -6.02
N ILE A 88 10.33 4.54 -5.35
CA ILE A 88 8.99 5.00 -4.97
C ILE A 88 8.10 5.22 -6.20
N ALA A 89 8.62 5.88 -7.23
CA ALA A 89 7.90 6.08 -8.49
C ALA A 89 7.60 4.73 -9.18
N ALA A 90 8.57 3.82 -9.22
CA ALA A 90 8.40 2.48 -9.80
C ALA A 90 7.34 1.66 -9.04
N LEU A 91 7.34 1.70 -7.70
CA LEU A 91 6.33 1.03 -6.88
C LEU A 91 4.93 1.59 -7.16
N GLY A 92 4.78 2.92 -7.19
CA GLY A 92 3.50 3.55 -7.51
C GLY A 92 3.00 3.22 -8.92
N TRP A 93 3.90 3.18 -9.90
CA TRP A 93 3.57 2.80 -11.28
C TRP A 93 3.17 1.33 -11.39
N ILE A 94 4.01 0.40 -10.92
CA ILE A 94 3.77 -1.05 -11.04
C ILE A 94 2.46 -1.43 -10.36
N THR A 95 2.22 -0.92 -9.15
CA THR A 95 0.98 -1.20 -8.42
C THR A 95 -0.26 -0.66 -9.15
N THR A 96 -0.16 0.50 -9.79
CA THR A 96 -1.23 1.04 -10.64
C THR A 96 -1.50 0.15 -11.84
N VAL A 97 -0.44 -0.28 -12.54
CA VAL A 97 -0.51 -1.14 -13.73
C VAL A 97 -1.28 -2.43 -13.43
N ILE A 98 -1.04 -3.03 -12.26
CA ILE A 98 -1.68 -4.29 -11.87
C ILE A 98 -2.96 -4.10 -11.03
N ALA A 99 -3.34 -2.87 -10.66
CA ALA A 99 -4.43 -2.64 -9.70
C ALA A 99 -5.76 -3.27 -10.13
N GLY A 100 -6.12 -3.15 -11.40
CA GLY A 100 -7.33 -3.75 -11.97
C GLY A 100 -7.39 -5.27 -11.79
N PRO A 101 -6.45 -6.03 -12.39
CA PRO A 101 -6.41 -7.48 -12.23
C PRO A 101 -6.20 -7.92 -10.77
N ALA A 102 -5.36 -7.23 -9.99
CA ALA A 102 -5.14 -7.55 -8.58
C ALA A 102 -6.42 -7.41 -7.74
N ASN A 103 -7.17 -6.32 -7.92
CA ASN A 103 -8.43 -6.10 -7.20
C ASN A 103 -9.47 -7.18 -7.51
N GLN A 104 -9.59 -7.59 -8.78
CA GLN A 104 -10.52 -8.67 -9.13
C GLN A 104 -10.03 -10.03 -8.63
N LEU A 105 -8.71 -10.27 -8.63
CA LEU A 105 -8.15 -11.49 -8.09
C LEU A 105 -8.44 -11.62 -6.59
N ILE A 106 -8.27 -10.55 -5.81
CA ILE A 106 -8.61 -10.50 -4.38
C ILE A 106 -10.08 -10.87 -4.18
N VAL A 107 -10.98 -10.27 -4.95
CA VAL A 107 -12.42 -10.59 -4.90
C VAL A 107 -12.65 -12.07 -5.13
N ARG A 108 -12.09 -12.63 -6.20
CA ARG A 108 -12.29 -14.04 -6.53
C ARG A 108 -11.68 -14.99 -5.49
N VAL A 109 -10.55 -14.64 -4.87
CA VAL A 109 -9.92 -15.41 -3.79
C VAL A 109 -10.79 -15.39 -2.54
N VAL A 110 -11.36 -14.23 -2.20
CA VAL A 110 -12.23 -14.09 -1.02
C VAL A 110 -13.56 -14.83 -1.22
N THR A 111 -14.11 -14.84 -2.42
CA THR A 111 -15.44 -15.42 -2.69
C THR A 111 -15.43 -16.88 -3.12
N ARG A 112 -14.29 -17.57 -3.18
CA ARG A 112 -14.20 -18.97 -3.63
C ARG A 112 -13.41 -19.85 -2.65
N ASP A 113 -13.76 -21.13 -2.63
CA ASP A 113 -13.08 -22.17 -1.84
C ASP A 113 -11.73 -22.64 -2.44
N GLY A 114 -11.12 -21.86 -3.35
CA GLY A 114 -9.88 -22.21 -4.03
C GLY A 114 -9.31 -21.11 -4.91
N PHE A 115 -8.09 -21.31 -5.44
CA PHE A 115 -7.45 -20.29 -6.25
C PHE A 115 -8.21 -20.09 -7.58
N PRO A 116 -8.63 -18.85 -7.89
CA PRO A 116 -9.48 -18.59 -9.04
C PRO A 116 -8.68 -18.62 -10.35
N SER A 117 -9.37 -18.91 -11.45
CA SER A 117 -8.78 -18.79 -12.79
C SER A 117 -8.30 -17.35 -13.04
N LEU A 118 -7.14 -17.24 -13.67
CA LEU A 118 -6.57 -15.96 -14.15
C LEU A 118 -7.20 -15.50 -15.48
N ASN A 119 -8.01 -16.35 -16.11
CA ASN A 119 -8.71 -16.00 -17.34
C ASN A 119 -9.78 -14.94 -17.06
N GLY A 120 -9.92 -14.00 -18.00
CA GLY A 120 -10.91 -12.92 -17.91
C GLY A 120 -10.65 -11.92 -16.79
N LEU A 121 -9.40 -11.73 -16.37
CA LEU A 121 -9.01 -10.57 -15.56
C LEU A 121 -9.04 -9.29 -16.42
N PRO A 122 -9.33 -8.12 -15.82
CA PRO A 122 -9.21 -6.83 -16.50
C PRO A 122 -7.83 -6.64 -17.13
N PRO A 123 -7.75 -5.86 -18.21
CA PRO A 123 -6.46 -5.46 -18.76
C PRO A 123 -5.65 -4.65 -17.73
N LEU A 124 -4.34 -4.63 -17.94
CA LEU A 124 -3.42 -3.77 -17.17
C LEU A 124 -3.76 -2.29 -17.39
N ASN A 125 -3.57 -1.47 -16.36
CA ASN A 125 -3.87 -0.04 -16.41
C ASN A 125 -2.61 0.80 -16.65
N PHE A 126 -2.39 1.22 -17.90
CA PHE A 126 -1.27 2.11 -18.25
C PHE A 126 -1.67 3.59 -18.31
N ASN A 127 -2.89 3.94 -17.87
CA ASN A 127 -3.37 5.31 -17.91
C ASN A 127 -2.68 6.19 -16.86
N LEU A 128 -2.36 7.43 -17.24
CA LEU A 128 -1.88 8.48 -16.33
C LEU A 128 -3.07 9.17 -15.66
N ASP A 129 -3.76 8.44 -14.79
CA ASP A 129 -5.03 8.86 -14.20
C ASP A 129 -4.96 9.10 -12.68
N ALA A 130 -6.12 9.37 -12.07
CA ALA A 130 -6.23 9.57 -10.63
C ALA A 130 -5.72 8.36 -9.80
N LYS A 131 -5.81 7.13 -10.33
CA LYS A 131 -5.29 5.95 -9.62
C LYS A 131 -3.78 6.00 -9.58
N LEU A 132 -3.11 6.36 -10.67
CA LEU A 132 -1.66 6.52 -10.66
C LEU A 132 -1.22 7.55 -9.63
N LEU A 133 -1.83 8.74 -9.67
CA LEU A 133 -1.51 9.81 -8.75
C LEU A 133 -1.69 9.38 -7.29
N LEU A 134 -2.78 8.66 -6.99
CA LEU A 134 -3.05 8.14 -5.67
C LEU A 134 -2.03 7.10 -5.20
N HIS A 135 -1.60 6.16 -6.05
CA HIS A 135 -0.53 5.22 -5.67
C HIS A 135 0.79 5.96 -5.44
N LEU A 136 1.14 6.93 -6.29
CA LEU A 136 2.35 7.75 -6.09
C LEU A 136 2.32 8.50 -4.76
N ILE A 137 1.20 9.16 -4.44
CA ILE A 137 1.02 9.86 -3.15
C ILE A 137 1.10 8.88 -1.99
N PHE A 138 0.51 7.69 -2.11
CA PHE A 138 0.54 6.65 -1.08
C PHE A 138 1.98 6.25 -0.74
N PHE A 139 2.77 5.86 -1.75
CA PHE A 139 4.16 5.46 -1.56
C PHE A 139 5.04 6.63 -1.11
N LEU A 140 4.79 7.83 -1.63
CA LEU A 140 5.50 9.04 -1.20
C LEU A 140 5.27 9.34 0.28
N ALA A 141 4.02 9.24 0.76
CA ALA A 141 3.68 9.49 2.17
C ALA A 141 4.44 8.53 3.11
N ILE A 142 4.48 7.24 2.76
CA ILE A 142 5.26 6.24 3.51
C ILE A 142 6.75 6.58 3.44
N GLY A 143 7.26 6.90 2.25
CA GLY A 143 8.67 7.23 2.04
C GLY A 143 9.14 8.43 2.84
N VAL A 144 8.35 9.51 2.88
CA VAL A 144 8.62 10.71 3.69
C VAL A 144 8.66 10.36 5.18
N PHE A 145 7.69 9.58 5.67
CA PHE A 145 7.68 9.15 7.07
C PHE A 145 8.93 8.34 7.44
N LEU A 146 9.34 7.39 6.59
CA LEU A 146 10.53 6.58 6.81
C LEU A 146 11.82 7.40 6.78
N LEU A 147 11.93 8.37 5.87
CA LEU A 147 13.06 9.29 5.82
C LEU A 147 13.14 10.14 7.10
N GLY A 148 12.00 10.68 7.55
CA GLY A 148 11.92 11.43 8.81
C GLY A 148 12.35 10.60 10.01
N TYR A 149 11.85 9.36 10.12
CA TYR A 149 12.27 8.43 11.18
C TYR A 149 13.77 8.11 11.13
N SER A 150 14.31 7.86 9.93
CA SER A 150 15.75 7.57 9.74
C SER A 150 16.63 8.76 10.12
N TYR A 151 16.20 9.98 9.77
CA TYR A 151 16.90 11.22 10.12
C TYR A 151 16.95 11.44 11.64
N LEU A 152 15.80 11.32 12.32
CA LEU A 152 15.73 11.45 13.79
C LEU A 152 16.58 10.38 14.50
N GLY A 153 16.59 9.16 13.98
CA GLY A 153 17.40 8.06 14.50
C GLY A 153 18.92 8.33 14.41
N LYS A 154 19.38 8.94 13.30
CA LYS A 154 20.79 9.36 13.14
C LYS A 154 21.16 10.45 14.14
N HIS A 155 20.36 11.52 14.22
CA HIS A 155 20.62 12.63 15.14
C HIS A 155 20.72 12.20 16.61
N LYS A 156 19.84 11.30 17.06
CA LYS A 156 19.89 10.76 18.42
C LYS A 156 21.16 9.94 18.69
N ALA A 157 21.63 9.19 17.70
CA ALA A 157 22.87 8.41 17.83
C ALA A 157 24.09 9.33 17.94
N ASP A 158 24.12 10.39 17.14
CA ASP A 158 25.21 11.37 17.15
C ASP A 158 25.25 12.16 18.46
N SER A 159 24.09 12.56 19.00
CA SER A 159 24.03 13.27 20.29
C SER A 159 24.55 12.42 21.45
N LEU A 160 24.24 11.12 21.47
CA LEU A 160 24.72 10.20 22.52
C LEU A 160 26.23 9.96 22.45
N ARG A 161 26.81 9.97 21.24
CA ARG A 161 28.26 9.83 21.04
C ARG A 161 29.04 11.07 21.48
N GLN A 162 28.44 12.24 21.38
CA GLN A 162 29.07 13.49 21.82
C GLN A 162 29.01 13.69 23.35
N SER A 163 28.09 13.00 24.03
CA SER A 163 27.92 13.07 25.49
C SER A 163 28.63 11.95 26.27
N ALA A 164 29.26 11.00 25.59
CA ALA A 164 29.98 9.86 26.17
C ALA A 164 31.49 10.06 26.03
#